data_AF-A0A1G3FNV3-F1
#
_entry.id   AF-A0A1G3FNV3-F1
#
_cell.length_a   1.000
_cell.length_b   1.000
_cell.length_c   1.000
_cell.angle_alpha   90.00
_cell.angle_beta   90.00
_cell.angle_gamma   90.00
#
_symmetry.space_group_name_H-M   'P 1'
#
loop_
_entity.id
_entity.type
_entity.pdbx_description
1 polymer ?
#
loop_
_entity_poly.entity_id
_entity_poly.type
_entity_poly.pdbx_seq_one_letter_code
_entity_poly.pdbx_strand_id
1 'polypeptide(L)'
;MDALSWPAILAAMTLQLLPVWVALGLVFTVSRIYRRHLGLYGRLFDSPIGMTGFAIVMFWVFTAIFSPLIITHDPLAQLSGMKNALPGSALKSGADTLFPHYLLGGDALARDVFSRMVMGARDVLAIAPAATAFAFMVGITLGLPAGYIGGRLDTVLSFVSNLVLAFPVILLFYLLVTPEIQNTGPLIAGWRASIPNVMAAVLFGFPILFFCILWNSRFFTDPRRRNIYIGITLALGLWVYAGLAFNADPTGIWAMEPNLLNVFVSVVFVNAPTVFRIVRGLTMDLKSRDYVAAGQTRGEGPWYIMLWEILPNARGPLIVDFCLRIGYTTILLGTLGFFGLGVSPESPDWGSTINAGRRLLSVFPHPAVVPAIALMSLVLGLNLLADGLREESLKD
;
A
#
# COMPACT_ATOMS: atom_id res chain seq x y z
N MET A 1 40.71 10.16 -3.54
CA MET A 1 40.19 8.78 -3.49
C MET A 1 39.69 8.45 -4.88
N ASP A 2 39.98 7.25 -5.38
CA ASP A 2 39.57 6.83 -6.71
C ASP A 2 38.11 6.35 -6.73
N ALA A 3 37.51 6.36 -7.93
CA ALA A 3 36.18 5.82 -8.13
C ALA A 3 36.17 4.30 -7.93
N LEU A 4 35.09 3.79 -7.35
CA LEU A 4 34.89 2.34 -7.17
C LEU A 4 34.61 1.66 -8.51
N SER A 5 35.16 0.45 -8.67
CA SER A 5 34.79 -0.45 -9.77
C SER A 5 33.42 -1.08 -9.51
N TRP A 6 32.72 -1.53 -10.56
CA TRP A 6 31.41 -2.18 -10.42
C TRP A 6 31.37 -3.35 -9.41
N PRO A 7 32.36 -4.27 -9.37
CA PRO A 7 32.38 -5.31 -8.35
C PRO A 7 32.47 -4.75 -6.91
N ALA A 8 33.24 -3.67 -6.71
CA ALA A 8 33.35 -3.02 -5.42
C ALA A 8 32.05 -2.29 -5.03
N ILE A 9 31.36 -1.66 -5.99
CA ILE A 9 30.04 -1.05 -5.78
C ILE A 9 29.04 -2.14 -5.33
N LEU A 10 28.99 -3.26 -6.05
CA LEU A 10 28.09 -4.37 -5.72
C LEU A 10 28.40 -4.94 -4.33
N ALA A 11 29.67 -5.17 -4.02
CA ALA A 11 30.08 -5.64 -2.70
C ALA A 11 29.67 -4.67 -1.58
N ALA A 12 29.90 -3.37 -1.78
CA ALA A 12 29.48 -2.34 -0.83
C ALA A 12 27.96 -2.29 -0.66
N MET A 13 27.18 -2.38 -1.75
CA MET A 13 25.72 -2.46 -1.68
C MET A 13 25.24 -3.72 -0.94
N THR A 14 25.85 -4.88 -1.20
CA THR A 14 25.50 -6.14 -0.52
C THR A 14 25.79 -6.05 0.98
N LEU A 15 26.92 -5.45 1.38
CA LEU A 15 27.25 -5.20 2.78
C LEU A 15 26.27 -4.24 3.43
N GLN A 16 25.89 -3.17 2.73
CA GLN A 16 24.94 -2.20 3.24
C GLN A 16 23.53 -2.80 3.41
N LEU A 17 23.16 -3.75 2.54
CA LEU A 17 21.91 -4.50 2.60
C LEU A 17 21.98 -5.74 3.51
N LEU A 18 23.06 -5.93 4.27
CA LEU A 18 23.21 -7.09 5.16
C LEU A 18 22.04 -7.28 6.14
N PRO A 19 21.48 -6.23 6.78
CA PRO A 19 20.28 -6.39 7.62
C PRO A 19 19.08 -7.00 6.87
N VAL A 20 18.91 -6.65 5.59
CA VAL A 20 17.86 -7.18 4.72
C VAL A 20 18.11 -8.65 4.41
N TRP A 21 19.33 -9.01 4.02
CA TRP A 21 19.70 -10.39 3.69
C TRP A 21 19.57 -11.32 4.89
N VAL A 22 19.99 -10.87 6.07
CA VAL A 22 19.86 -11.63 7.32
C VAL A 22 18.40 -11.84 7.68
N ALA A 23 17.56 -10.80 7.62
CA ALA A 23 16.13 -10.91 7.89
C ALA A 23 15.42 -11.83 6.89
N LEU A 24 15.75 -11.73 5.60
CA LEU A 24 15.25 -12.64 4.57
C LEU A 24 15.63 -14.08 4.86
N GLY A 25 16.91 -14.36 5.12
CA GLY A 25 17.40 -15.70 5.44
C GLY A 25 16.70 -16.29 6.66
N LEU A 26 16.52 -15.50 7.72
CA LEU A 26 15.81 -15.91 8.93
C LEU A 26 14.34 -16.24 8.63
N VAL A 27 13.62 -15.34 7.97
CA VAL A 27 12.20 -15.56 7.66
C VAL A 27 12.03 -16.76 6.73
N PHE A 28 12.85 -16.90 5.68
CA PHE A 28 12.78 -18.06 4.80
C PHE A 28 13.05 -19.37 5.54
N THR A 29 14.03 -19.38 6.45
CA THR A 29 14.38 -20.58 7.23
C THR A 29 13.23 -20.97 8.15
N VAL A 30 12.71 -20.01 8.93
CA VAL A 30 11.58 -20.24 9.84
C VAL A 30 10.34 -20.67 9.06
N SER A 31 9.98 -19.97 8.00
CA SER A 31 8.80 -20.29 7.19
C SER A 31 8.89 -21.64 6.52
N ARG A 32 10.08 -22.06 6.07
CA ARG A 32 10.29 -23.39 5.49
C ARG A 32 10.19 -24.52 6.51
N ILE A 33 10.70 -24.31 7.73
CA ILE A 33 10.61 -25.29 8.83
C ILE A 33 9.16 -25.48 9.26
N TYR A 34 8.43 -24.38 9.45
CA TYR A 34 7.07 -24.40 9.99
C TYR A 34 5.97 -24.45 8.92
N ARG A 35 6.30 -24.59 7.63
CA ARG A 35 5.33 -24.52 6.52
C ARG A 35 4.08 -25.39 6.71
N ARG A 36 4.21 -26.57 7.31
CA ARG A 36 3.08 -27.49 7.56
C ARG A 36 2.04 -26.94 8.55
N HIS A 37 2.39 -25.98 9.39
CA HIS A 37 1.52 -25.41 10.42
C HIS A 37 0.94 -24.03 10.04
N LEU A 38 1.40 -23.43 8.94
CA LEU A 38 1.08 -22.04 8.59
C LEU A 38 -0.08 -21.91 7.57
N GLY A 39 -0.79 -23.00 7.28
CA GLY A 39 -1.93 -23.01 6.36
C GLY A 39 -1.57 -22.47 4.97
N LEU A 40 -2.37 -21.51 4.46
CA LEU A 40 -2.16 -20.91 3.14
C LEU A 40 -0.77 -20.26 2.98
N TYR A 41 -0.26 -19.62 4.03
CA TYR A 41 1.07 -19.01 3.99
C TYR A 41 2.18 -20.07 3.85
N GLY A 42 2.02 -21.23 4.49
CA GLY A 42 2.98 -22.32 4.37
C GLY A 42 3.07 -22.90 2.96
N ARG A 43 1.91 -23.00 2.28
CA ARG A 43 1.82 -23.51 0.90
C ARG A 43 2.51 -22.63 -0.13
N LEU A 44 2.69 -21.33 0.14
CA LEU A 44 3.54 -20.46 -0.68
C LEU A 44 4.96 -21.00 -0.87
N PHE A 45 5.47 -21.73 0.12
CA PHE A 45 6.81 -22.33 0.10
C PHE A 45 6.85 -23.70 -0.59
N ASP A 46 5.73 -24.14 -1.17
CA ASP A 46 5.65 -25.32 -2.03
C ASP A 46 5.68 -24.94 -3.53
N SER A 47 5.35 -23.69 -3.89
CA SER A 47 5.45 -23.17 -5.27
C SER A 47 6.70 -22.30 -5.47
N PRO A 48 7.56 -22.57 -6.47
CA PRO A 48 8.76 -21.75 -6.73
C PRO A 48 8.41 -20.30 -7.13
N ILE A 49 7.25 -20.11 -7.78
CA ILE A 49 6.75 -18.78 -8.16
C ILE A 49 6.39 -17.98 -6.90
N GLY A 50 5.63 -18.59 -5.99
CA GLY A 50 5.24 -17.99 -4.72
C GLY A 50 6.44 -17.63 -3.84
N MET A 51 7.45 -18.53 -3.76
CA MET A 51 8.70 -18.26 -3.04
C MET A 51 9.47 -17.07 -3.61
N THR A 52 9.58 -16.99 -4.94
CA THR A 52 10.29 -15.90 -5.62
C THR A 52 9.59 -14.57 -5.40
N GLY A 53 8.26 -14.54 -5.56
CA GLY A 53 7.45 -13.35 -5.26
C GLY A 53 7.59 -12.91 -3.81
N PHE A 54 7.47 -13.86 -2.87
CA PHE A 54 7.66 -13.58 -1.44
C PHE A 54 9.05 -13.02 -1.13
N ALA A 55 10.12 -13.57 -1.73
CA ALA A 55 11.48 -13.07 -1.55
C ALA A 55 11.62 -11.60 -1.99
N ILE A 56 11.11 -11.25 -3.17
CA ILE A 56 11.22 -9.90 -3.73
C ILE A 56 10.40 -8.89 -2.91
N VAL A 57 9.17 -9.25 -2.52
CA VAL A 57 8.33 -8.37 -1.69
C VAL A 57 8.98 -8.16 -0.32
N MET A 58 9.44 -9.23 0.34
CA MET A 58 10.08 -9.13 1.64
C MET A 58 11.43 -8.39 1.57
N PHE A 59 12.16 -8.50 0.47
CA PHE A 59 13.37 -7.71 0.25
C PHE A 59 13.07 -6.20 0.38
N TRP A 60 12.03 -5.72 -0.32
CA TRP A 60 11.65 -4.31 -0.25
C TRP A 60 11.03 -3.93 1.10
N VAL A 61 10.24 -4.81 1.72
CA VAL A 61 9.68 -4.59 3.07
C VAL A 61 10.81 -4.40 4.09
N PHE A 62 11.80 -5.28 4.11
CA PHE A 62 12.95 -5.13 5.00
C PHE A 62 13.84 -3.95 4.63
N THR A 63 13.98 -3.64 3.33
CA THR A 63 14.69 -2.43 2.89
C THR A 63 14.01 -1.16 3.42
N ALA A 64 12.67 -1.11 3.43
CA ALA A 64 11.91 0.00 3.98
C ALA A 64 12.01 0.07 5.52
N ILE A 65 11.94 -1.06 6.22
CA ILE A 65 12.04 -1.11 7.69
C ILE A 65 13.43 -0.71 8.17
N PHE A 66 14.48 -1.26 7.54
CA PHE A 66 15.87 -0.97 7.88
C PHE A 66 16.44 0.22 7.11
N SER A 67 15.61 1.03 6.46
CA SER A 67 16.06 2.17 5.65
C SER A 67 17.03 3.10 6.40
N PRO A 68 16.85 3.43 7.69
CA PRO A 68 17.80 4.29 8.42
C PRO A 68 19.19 3.66 8.61
N LEU A 69 19.29 2.34 8.57
CA LEU A 69 20.56 1.60 8.67
C LEU A 69 21.21 1.40 7.30
N ILE A 70 20.42 1.41 6.23
CA ILE A 70 20.86 1.10 4.86
C ILE A 70 21.27 2.36 4.10
N ILE A 71 20.64 3.52 4.31
CA ILE A 71 21.05 4.74 3.61
C ILE A 71 22.52 5.08 3.89
N THR A 72 23.22 5.58 2.88
CA THR A 72 24.63 5.99 3.00
C THR A 72 24.74 7.49 3.23
N HIS A 73 23.83 8.27 2.66
CA HIS A 73 23.78 9.72 2.79
C HIS A 73 22.33 10.15 3.03
N ASP A 74 22.15 11.35 3.57
CA ASP A 74 20.82 11.95 3.63
C ASP A 74 20.26 12.06 2.19
N PRO A 75 19.07 11.49 1.90
CA PRO A 75 18.45 11.51 0.57
C PRO A 75 18.15 12.92 0.03
N LEU A 76 18.17 13.94 0.88
CA LEU A 76 17.93 15.34 0.53
C LEU A 76 19.23 16.17 0.48
N ALA A 77 20.32 15.68 1.08
CA ALA A 77 21.59 16.41 1.11
C ALA A 77 22.21 16.55 -0.29
N GLN A 78 22.61 17.78 -0.62
CA GLN A 78 23.22 18.13 -1.90
C GLN A 78 24.72 18.37 -1.70
N LEU A 79 25.55 17.42 -2.13
CA LEU A 79 26.99 17.49 -1.88
C LEU A 79 27.71 18.12 -3.08
N SER A 80 28.49 19.17 -2.80
CA SER A 80 29.17 19.95 -3.84
C SER A 80 30.12 19.08 -4.66
N GLY A 81 30.03 19.18 -5.99
CA GLY A 81 30.82 18.39 -6.92
C GLY A 81 30.27 16.99 -7.22
N MET A 82 29.15 16.58 -6.62
CA MET A 82 28.51 15.27 -6.89
C MET A 82 27.34 15.35 -7.87
N LYS A 83 27.16 16.49 -8.54
CA LYS A 83 26.10 16.69 -9.54
C LYS A 83 26.32 15.75 -10.73
N ASN A 84 25.33 14.91 -11.02
CA ASN A 84 25.38 13.89 -12.06
C ASN A 84 26.60 12.95 -11.95
N ALA A 85 27.12 12.75 -10.74
CA ALA A 85 28.26 11.89 -10.51
C ALA A 85 27.95 10.45 -10.96
N LEU A 86 28.92 9.79 -11.59
CA LEU A 86 28.78 8.40 -12.01
C LEU A 86 28.72 7.46 -10.79
N PRO A 87 28.11 6.27 -10.93
CA PRO A 87 28.17 5.23 -9.90
C PRO A 87 29.61 4.97 -9.41
N GLY A 88 29.81 4.90 -8.10
CA GLY A 88 31.11 4.70 -7.47
C GLY A 88 31.97 5.96 -7.34
N SER A 89 31.47 7.14 -7.70
CA SER A 89 32.22 8.40 -7.57
C SER A 89 32.57 8.68 -6.10
N ALA A 90 33.84 9.01 -5.84
CA ALA A 90 34.32 9.37 -4.52
C ALA A 90 33.99 10.83 -4.18
N LEU A 91 33.64 11.08 -2.92
CA LEU A 91 33.52 12.44 -2.41
C LEU A 91 34.90 13.10 -2.29
N LYS A 92 34.93 14.42 -2.42
CA LYS A 92 36.16 15.20 -2.18
C LYS A 92 36.53 15.09 -0.68
N SER A 93 37.82 14.89 -0.39
CA SER A 93 38.33 14.84 0.99
C SER A 93 37.90 16.09 1.78
N GLY A 94 37.29 15.87 2.94
CA GLY A 94 36.80 16.94 3.84
C GLY A 94 35.29 16.99 4.04
N ALA A 95 34.51 16.13 3.37
CA ALA A 95 33.12 15.91 3.75
C ALA A 95 33.07 15.00 4.99
N ASP A 96 32.51 15.47 6.10
CA ASP A 96 32.25 14.67 7.32
C ASP A 96 31.13 13.65 7.08
N THR A 97 31.34 12.71 6.15
CA THR A 97 30.39 11.65 5.83
C THR A 97 30.99 10.28 6.20
N LEU A 98 30.18 9.44 6.84
CA LEU A 98 30.54 8.05 7.19
C LEU A 98 30.85 7.20 5.94
N PHE A 99 30.33 7.62 4.78
CA PHE A 99 30.47 6.93 3.51
C PHE A 99 31.25 7.80 2.50
N PRO A 100 32.36 7.30 1.94
CA PRO A 100 33.23 8.09 1.06
C PRO A 100 32.80 8.10 -0.42
N HIS A 101 31.76 7.37 -0.81
CA HIS A 101 31.35 7.20 -2.21
C HIS A 101 29.83 7.25 -2.40
N TYR A 102 29.39 7.76 -3.56
CA TYR A 102 28.02 7.56 -4.05
C TYR A 102 27.92 6.22 -4.80
N LEU A 103 27.30 5.22 -4.17
CA LEU A 103 27.26 3.85 -4.71
C LEU A 103 26.60 3.80 -6.10
N LEU A 104 25.41 4.37 -6.22
CA LEU A 104 24.65 4.42 -7.48
C LEU A 104 24.73 5.78 -8.18
N GLY A 105 25.68 6.63 -7.78
CA GLY A 105 25.93 7.93 -8.39
C GLY A 105 25.04 9.05 -7.83
N GLY A 106 25.26 10.25 -8.37
CA GLY A 106 24.54 11.46 -7.98
C GLY A 106 23.50 11.87 -9.02
N ASP A 107 22.42 12.50 -8.56
CA ASP A 107 21.40 13.08 -9.43
C ASP A 107 21.74 14.52 -9.88
N ALA A 108 20.81 15.16 -10.61
CA ALA A 108 20.97 16.51 -11.12
C ALA A 108 21.09 17.60 -10.04
N LEU A 109 20.70 17.29 -8.80
CA LEU A 109 20.84 18.15 -7.63
C LEU A 109 21.98 17.67 -6.71
N ALA A 110 22.83 16.76 -7.17
CA ALA A 110 23.94 16.20 -6.41
C ALA A 110 23.55 15.38 -5.17
N ARG A 111 22.33 14.82 -5.15
CA ARG A 111 21.84 13.93 -4.10
C ARG A 111 22.21 12.48 -4.41
N ASP A 112 22.40 11.67 -3.38
CA ASP A 112 22.74 10.24 -3.53
C ASP A 112 21.55 9.42 -4.05
N VAL A 113 21.72 8.79 -5.21
CA VAL A 113 20.66 8.01 -5.88
C VAL A 113 20.33 6.73 -5.10
N PHE A 114 21.32 6.11 -4.45
CA PHE A 114 21.11 4.87 -3.68
C PHE A 114 20.22 5.13 -2.44
N SER A 115 20.54 6.14 -1.66
CA SER A 115 19.76 6.50 -0.46
C SER A 115 18.35 6.95 -0.82
N ARG A 116 18.17 7.66 -1.94
CA ARG A 116 16.84 8.01 -2.47
C ARG A 116 16.04 6.78 -2.90
N MET A 117 16.66 5.80 -3.57
CA MET A 117 16.00 4.53 -3.91
C MET A 117 15.52 3.79 -2.66
N VAL A 118 16.38 3.68 -1.64
CA VAL A 118 16.06 2.99 -0.37
C VAL A 118 14.94 3.71 0.39
N MET A 119 14.99 5.03 0.47
CA MET A 119 13.97 5.83 1.16
C MET A 119 12.63 5.83 0.43
N GLY A 120 12.63 5.89 -0.91
CA GLY A 120 11.40 5.79 -1.69
C GLY A 120 10.64 4.47 -1.48
N ALA A 121 11.34 3.38 -1.14
CA ALA A 121 10.68 2.12 -0.79
C ALA A 121 9.76 2.27 0.42
N ARG A 122 10.15 3.08 1.41
CA ARG A 122 9.40 3.30 2.64
C ARG A 122 8.07 4.01 2.38
N ASP A 123 8.09 5.05 1.55
CA ASP A 123 6.89 5.83 1.23
C ASP A 123 5.87 4.95 0.48
N VAL A 124 6.33 4.24 -0.54
CA VAL A 124 5.48 3.34 -1.36
C VAL A 124 4.89 2.20 -0.51
N LEU A 125 5.69 1.55 0.33
CA LEU A 125 5.26 0.41 1.14
C LEU A 125 4.42 0.82 2.37
N ALA A 126 4.49 2.08 2.81
CA ALA A 126 3.58 2.60 3.83
C ALA A 126 2.18 2.88 3.25
N ILE A 127 2.13 3.48 2.05
CA ILE A 127 0.87 3.99 1.47
C ILE A 127 0.10 2.90 0.72
N ALA A 128 0.74 2.16 -0.18
CA ALA A 128 0.02 1.27 -1.10
C ALA A 128 -0.74 0.12 -0.40
N PRO A 129 -0.14 -0.63 0.56
CA PRO A 129 -0.85 -1.67 1.29
C PRO A 129 -1.97 -1.11 2.17
N ALA A 130 -1.74 0.03 2.85
CA ALA A 130 -2.72 0.65 3.72
C ALA A 130 -3.93 1.17 2.93
N ALA A 131 -3.71 1.89 1.83
CA ALA A 131 -4.79 2.35 0.96
C ALA A 131 -5.57 1.19 0.34
N THR A 132 -4.88 0.11 -0.03
CA THR A 132 -5.53 -1.12 -0.52
C THR A 132 -6.39 -1.75 0.58
N ALA A 133 -5.90 -1.85 1.81
CA ALA A 133 -6.68 -2.39 2.94
C ALA A 133 -7.95 -1.57 3.22
N PHE A 134 -7.86 -0.24 3.19
CA PHE A 134 -9.03 0.63 3.33
C PHE A 134 -10.01 0.43 2.17
N ALA A 135 -9.53 0.35 0.93
CA ALA A 135 -10.38 0.05 -0.23
C ALA A 135 -11.09 -1.31 -0.11
N PHE A 136 -10.43 -2.31 0.46
CA PHE A 136 -11.05 -3.60 0.77
C PHE A 136 -12.12 -3.49 1.84
N MET A 137 -11.88 -2.77 2.93
CA MET A 137 -12.89 -2.57 3.97
C MET A 137 -14.13 -1.88 3.41
N VAL A 138 -13.96 -0.83 2.59
CA VAL A 138 -15.08 -0.15 1.90
C VAL A 138 -15.79 -1.12 0.95
N GLY A 139 -15.04 -1.79 0.08
CA GLY A 139 -15.58 -2.70 -0.93
C GLY A 139 -16.29 -3.92 -0.35
N ILE A 140 -15.78 -4.50 0.74
CA ILE A 140 -16.41 -5.62 1.45
C ILE A 140 -17.70 -5.17 2.14
N THR A 141 -17.66 -4.03 2.85
CA THR A 141 -18.81 -3.49 3.59
C THR A 141 -19.99 -3.18 2.67
N LEU A 142 -19.72 -2.69 1.45
CA LEU A 142 -20.75 -2.39 0.46
C LEU A 142 -21.09 -3.58 -0.44
N GLY A 143 -20.10 -4.41 -0.79
CA GLY A 143 -20.21 -5.49 -1.77
C GLY A 143 -20.93 -6.72 -1.26
N LEU A 144 -20.71 -7.09 0.02
CA LEU A 144 -21.40 -8.22 0.64
C LEU A 144 -22.93 -7.99 0.66
N PRO A 145 -23.48 -6.87 1.17
CA PRO A 145 -24.92 -6.61 1.13
C PRO A 145 -25.48 -6.55 -0.28
N ALA A 146 -24.77 -5.91 -1.22
CA ALA A 146 -25.21 -5.82 -2.62
C ALA A 146 -25.37 -7.22 -3.24
N GLY A 147 -24.39 -8.10 -3.06
CA GLY A 147 -24.43 -9.46 -3.63
C GLY A 147 -25.43 -10.38 -2.91
N TYR A 148 -25.53 -10.29 -1.59
CA TYR A 148 -26.37 -11.17 -0.77
C TYR A 148 -27.85 -10.78 -0.84
N ILE A 149 -28.18 -9.53 -0.50
CA ILE A 149 -29.57 -9.02 -0.42
C ILE A 149 -30.13 -8.77 -1.82
N GLY A 150 -29.31 -8.22 -2.73
CA GLY A 150 -29.74 -7.89 -4.09
C GLY A 150 -30.76 -6.73 -4.16
N GLY A 151 -31.58 -6.75 -5.22
CA GLY A 151 -32.66 -5.78 -5.41
C GLY A 151 -32.17 -4.34 -5.61
N ARG A 152 -32.90 -3.36 -5.05
CA ARG A 152 -32.59 -1.93 -5.23
C ARG A 152 -31.23 -1.52 -4.64
N LEU A 153 -30.82 -2.13 -3.52
CA LEU A 153 -29.53 -1.84 -2.89
C LEU A 153 -28.38 -2.14 -3.84
N ASP A 154 -28.43 -3.32 -4.46
CA ASP A 154 -27.48 -3.72 -5.48
C ASP A 154 -27.47 -2.75 -6.68
N THR A 155 -28.65 -2.48 -7.26
CA THR A 155 -28.74 -1.58 -8.42
C THR A 155 -28.12 -0.21 -8.14
N VAL A 156 -28.41 0.39 -6.98
CA VAL A 156 -27.88 1.72 -6.61
C VAL A 156 -26.37 1.69 -6.38
N LEU A 157 -25.88 0.74 -5.57
CA LEU A 157 -24.44 0.65 -5.27
C LEU A 157 -23.63 0.32 -6.53
N SER A 158 -24.14 -0.58 -7.36
CA SER A 158 -23.53 -0.93 -8.65
C SER A 158 -23.53 0.27 -9.61
N PHE A 159 -24.60 1.06 -9.66
CA PHE A 159 -24.64 2.29 -10.46
C PHE A 159 -23.58 3.31 -10.00
N VAL A 160 -23.49 3.57 -8.69
CA VAL A 160 -22.47 4.49 -8.14
C VAL A 160 -21.05 3.98 -8.43
N SER A 161 -20.80 2.68 -8.23
CA SER A 161 -19.51 2.04 -8.56
C SER A 161 -19.18 2.21 -10.05
N ASN A 162 -20.16 1.99 -10.93
CA ASN A 162 -19.99 2.13 -12.38
C ASN A 162 -19.71 3.59 -12.78
N LEU A 163 -20.34 4.56 -12.11
CA LEU A 163 -20.10 5.98 -12.35
C LEU A 163 -18.66 6.36 -12.02
N VAL A 164 -18.13 5.93 -10.86
CA VAL A 164 -16.74 6.21 -10.47
C VAL A 164 -15.76 5.58 -11.47
N LEU A 165 -16.01 4.33 -11.88
CA LEU A 165 -15.14 3.60 -12.80
C LEU A 165 -15.22 4.07 -14.25
N ALA A 166 -16.22 4.90 -14.60
CA ALA A 166 -16.31 5.53 -15.91
C ALA A 166 -15.31 6.69 -16.08
N PHE A 167 -14.81 7.27 -14.98
CA PHE A 167 -13.83 8.34 -15.05
C PHE A 167 -12.42 7.81 -15.31
N PRO A 168 -11.63 8.46 -16.19
CA PRO A 168 -10.22 8.16 -16.32
C PRO A 168 -9.49 8.38 -15.00
N VAL A 169 -8.92 7.31 -14.45
CA VAL A 169 -8.34 7.28 -13.10
C VAL A 169 -7.33 8.41 -12.88
N ILE A 170 -6.41 8.62 -13.84
CA ILE A 170 -5.37 9.66 -13.76
C ILE A 170 -6.00 11.06 -13.68
N LEU A 171 -7.06 11.33 -14.45
CA LEU A 171 -7.73 12.63 -14.42
C LEU A 171 -8.41 12.88 -13.07
N LEU A 172 -9.00 11.86 -12.48
CA LEU A 172 -9.62 11.96 -11.16
C LEU A 172 -8.57 12.31 -10.09
N PHE A 173 -7.38 11.71 -10.15
CA PHE A 173 -6.29 12.09 -9.25
C PHE A 173 -5.81 13.52 -9.46
N TYR A 174 -5.60 13.92 -10.72
CA TYR A 174 -5.20 15.29 -11.03
C TYR A 174 -6.21 16.28 -10.44
N LEU A 175 -7.51 16.03 -10.64
CA LEU A 175 -8.57 16.86 -10.08
C LEU A 175 -8.55 16.89 -8.54
N LEU A 176 -8.41 15.75 -7.87
CA LEU A 176 -8.47 15.70 -6.41
C LEU A 176 -7.23 16.28 -5.72
N VAL A 177 -6.09 16.31 -6.41
CA VAL A 177 -4.81 16.78 -5.84
C VAL A 177 -4.51 18.22 -6.25
N THR A 178 -5.26 18.85 -7.16
CA THR A 178 -4.99 20.24 -7.53
C THR A 178 -5.33 21.24 -6.40
N PRO A 179 -4.49 22.27 -6.17
CA PRO A 179 -4.70 23.25 -5.11
C PRO A 179 -6.07 23.94 -5.16
N GLU A 180 -6.64 24.12 -6.35
CA GLU A 180 -7.95 24.73 -6.54
C GLU A 180 -9.04 23.89 -5.86
N ILE A 181 -9.01 22.56 -6.03
CA ILE A 181 -9.96 21.64 -5.40
C ILE A 181 -9.68 21.46 -3.91
N GLN A 182 -8.41 21.45 -3.52
CA GLN A 182 -8.03 21.37 -2.10
C GLN A 182 -8.49 22.58 -1.29
N ASN A 183 -8.48 23.78 -1.90
CA ASN A 183 -8.91 25.01 -1.25
C ASN A 183 -10.40 25.32 -1.44
N THR A 184 -11.12 24.48 -2.18
CA THR A 184 -12.57 24.61 -2.36
C THR A 184 -13.30 24.34 -1.04
N GLY A 185 -14.44 25.00 -0.83
CA GLY A 185 -15.35 24.73 0.27
C GLY A 185 -15.21 25.65 1.49
N PRO A 186 -16.26 25.72 2.33
CA PRO A 186 -16.28 26.58 3.52
C PRO A 186 -15.29 26.09 4.58
N LEU A 187 -14.75 27.05 5.36
CA LEU A 187 -13.99 26.75 6.57
C LEU A 187 -14.97 26.73 7.75
N ILE A 188 -15.10 25.59 8.42
CA ILE A 188 -16.01 25.37 9.54
C ILE A 188 -15.16 25.00 10.75
N ALA A 189 -15.13 25.87 11.76
CA ALA A 189 -14.37 25.64 12.99
C ALA A 189 -12.89 25.23 12.75
N GLY A 190 -12.22 25.85 11.77
CA GLY A 190 -10.83 25.54 11.41
C GLY A 190 -10.65 24.33 10.49
N TRP A 191 -11.71 23.57 10.20
CA TRP A 191 -11.70 22.45 9.26
C TRP A 191 -12.22 22.88 7.89
N ARG A 192 -11.49 22.55 6.82
CA ARG A 192 -11.86 22.90 5.44
C ARG A 192 -12.69 21.78 4.83
N ALA A 193 -13.93 22.07 4.46
CA ALA A 193 -14.82 21.13 3.80
C ALA A 193 -14.54 21.02 2.28
N SER A 194 -13.28 20.76 1.92
CA SER A 194 -12.88 20.50 0.54
C SER A 194 -13.30 19.10 0.10
N ILE A 195 -13.37 18.86 -1.21
CA ILE A 195 -13.79 17.56 -1.76
C ILE A 195 -12.94 16.42 -1.18
N PRO A 196 -11.58 16.49 -1.17
CA PRO A 196 -10.76 15.44 -0.59
C PRO A 196 -10.99 15.24 0.91
N ASN A 197 -11.17 16.32 1.69
CA ASN A 197 -11.39 16.22 3.14
C ASN A 197 -12.75 15.60 3.48
N VAL A 198 -13.80 15.95 2.73
CA VAL A 198 -15.12 15.32 2.87
C VAL A 198 -15.05 13.84 2.49
N MET A 199 -14.36 13.51 1.39
CA MET A 199 -14.12 12.12 1.02
C MET A 199 -13.34 11.37 2.11
N ALA A 200 -12.33 11.99 2.72
CA ALA A 200 -11.57 11.42 3.84
C ALA A 200 -12.49 11.13 5.03
N ALA A 201 -13.33 12.09 5.41
CA ALA A 201 -14.28 11.96 6.50
C ALA A 201 -15.31 10.85 6.25
N VAL A 202 -15.67 10.56 5.01
CA VAL A 202 -16.55 9.42 4.68
C VAL A 202 -15.76 8.10 4.67
N LEU A 203 -14.63 8.06 3.96
CA LEU A 203 -13.88 6.83 3.72
C LEU A 203 -13.19 6.29 4.98
N PHE A 204 -12.69 7.16 5.87
CA PHE A 204 -12.10 6.73 7.14
C PHE A 204 -13.15 6.29 8.17
N GLY A 205 -14.44 6.55 7.93
CA GLY A 205 -15.52 5.96 8.73
C GLY A 205 -15.74 4.47 8.43
N PHE A 206 -15.39 4.00 7.23
CA PHE A 206 -15.65 2.60 6.82
C PHE A 206 -14.90 1.55 7.63
N PRO A 207 -13.61 1.69 7.98
CA PRO A 207 -12.95 0.75 8.89
C PRO A 207 -13.68 0.59 10.22
N ILE A 208 -14.14 1.69 10.82
CA ILE A 208 -14.91 1.67 12.08
C ILE A 208 -16.21 0.91 11.87
N LEU A 209 -16.96 1.26 10.81
CA LEU A 209 -18.21 0.60 10.46
C LEU A 209 -17.99 -0.91 10.23
N PHE A 210 -16.97 -1.28 9.47
CA PHE A 210 -16.62 -2.66 9.16
C PHE A 210 -16.34 -3.47 10.43
N PHE A 211 -15.46 -2.99 11.32
CA PHE A 211 -15.14 -3.71 12.55
C PHE A 211 -16.32 -3.75 13.53
N CYS A 212 -17.11 -2.69 13.64
CA CYS A 212 -18.33 -2.69 14.44
C CYS A 212 -19.33 -3.75 13.95
N ILE A 213 -19.57 -3.85 12.64
CA ILE A 213 -20.42 -4.89 12.04
C ILE A 213 -19.82 -6.28 12.26
N LEU A 214 -18.50 -6.43 12.11
CA LEU A 214 -17.78 -7.69 12.32
C LEU A 214 -17.96 -8.22 13.76
N TRP A 215 -17.73 -7.38 14.77
CA TRP A 215 -17.89 -7.78 16.17
C TRP A 215 -19.35 -7.98 16.56
N ASN A 216 -20.24 -7.12 16.08
CA ASN A 216 -21.68 -7.26 16.32
C ASN A 216 -22.23 -8.56 15.73
N SER A 217 -21.81 -8.93 14.51
CA SER A 217 -22.27 -10.16 13.87
C SER A 217 -21.79 -11.41 14.63
N ARG A 218 -20.53 -11.45 15.08
CA ARG A 218 -19.97 -12.63 15.75
C ARG A 218 -20.49 -12.85 17.17
N PHE A 219 -20.63 -11.77 17.94
CA PHE A 219 -20.92 -11.82 19.39
C PHE A 219 -22.33 -11.34 19.73
N PHE A 220 -23.27 -11.38 18.79
CA PHE A 220 -24.64 -10.93 19.02
C PHE A 220 -25.29 -11.60 20.24
N THR A 221 -24.96 -12.87 20.50
CA THR A 221 -25.47 -13.67 21.61
C THR A 221 -24.78 -13.41 22.95
N ASP A 222 -23.61 -12.77 22.98
CA ASP A 222 -22.88 -12.39 24.19
C ASP A 222 -22.68 -10.86 24.24
N PRO A 223 -23.66 -10.12 24.81
CA PRO A 223 -23.60 -8.66 24.86
C PRO A 223 -22.39 -8.11 25.60
N ARG A 224 -21.85 -8.84 26.60
CA ARG A 224 -20.69 -8.37 27.37
C ARG A 224 -19.46 -8.33 26.48
N ARG A 225 -19.14 -9.44 25.81
CA ARG A 225 -18.01 -9.50 24.87
C ARG A 225 -18.20 -8.54 23.71
N ARG A 226 -19.40 -8.50 23.13
CA ARG A 226 -19.74 -7.59 22.02
C ARG A 226 -19.47 -6.13 22.38
N ASN A 227 -19.99 -5.66 23.51
CA ASN A 227 -19.85 -4.27 23.92
C ASN A 227 -18.39 -3.89 24.22
N ILE A 228 -17.58 -4.83 24.73
CA ILE A 228 -16.14 -4.60 24.92
C ILE A 228 -15.44 -4.41 23.57
N TYR A 229 -15.63 -5.34 22.62
CA TYR A 229 -14.96 -5.24 21.31
C TYR A 229 -15.42 -4.02 20.51
N ILE A 230 -16.73 -3.72 20.52
CA ILE A 230 -17.27 -2.51 19.88
C ILE A 230 -16.75 -1.26 20.60
N GLY A 231 -16.74 -1.25 21.94
CA GLY A 231 -16.23 -0.12 22.73
C GLY A 231 -14.75 0.18 22.41
N ILE A 232 -13.90 -0.84 22.35
CA ILE A 232 -12.49 -0.70 21.95
C ILE A 232 -12.38 -0.18 20.51
N THR A 233 -13.17 -0.76 19.59
CA THR A 233 -13.17 -0.35 18.18
C THR A 233 -13.60 1.10 18.01
N LEU A 234 -14.63 1.54 18.72
CA LEU A 234 -15.09 2.93 18.68
C LEU A 234 -14.08 3.87 19.33
N ALA A 235 -13.51 3.51 20.48
CA ALA A 235 -12.52 4.35 21.16
C ALA A 235 -11.26 4.57 20.29
N LEU A 236 -10.64 3.49 19.82
CA LEU A 236 -9.45 3.57 18.97
C LEU A 236 -9.79 4.10 17.57
N GLY A 237 -10.87 3.62 16.99
CA GLY A 237 -11.30 3.99 15.65
C GLY A 237 -11.69 5.46 15.55
N LEU A 238 -12.49 5.98 16.49
CA LEU A 238 -12.86 7.39 16.49
C LEU A 238 -11.67 8.30 16.80
N TRP A 239 -10.70 7.85 17.60
CA TRP A 239 -9.46 8.60 17.82
C TRP A 239 -8.63 8.71 16.54
N VAL A 240 -8.38 7.59 15.86
CA VAL A 240 -7.69 7.57 14.55
C VAL A 240 -8.46 8.39 13.51
N TYR A 241 -9.78 8.28 13.48
CA TYR A 241 -10.65 9.02 12.57
C TYR A 241 -10.62 10.53 12.81
N ALA A 242 -10.69 10.96 14.07
CA ALA A 242 -10.57 12.37 14.44
C ALA A 242 -9.21 12.94 14.04
N GLY A 243 -8.13 12.19 14.26
CA GLY A 243 -6.79 12.56 13.82
C GLY A 243 -6.67 12.68 12.30
N LEU A 244 -7.00 11.63 11.57
CA LEU A 244 -6.74 11.57 10.13
C LEU A 244 -7.73 12.38 9.28
N ALA A 245 -9.03 12.43 9.64
CA ALA A 245 -10.04 13.12 8.84
C ALA A 245 -10.22 14.60 9.23
N PHE A 246 -10.00 14.93 10.51
CA PHE A 246 -10.26 16.27 11.05
C PHE A 246 -9.03 16.97 11.59
N ASN A 247 -7.85 16.33 11.55
CA ASN A 247 -6.61 16.85 12.15
C ASN A 247 -6.81 17.21 13.64
N ALA A 248 -7.64 16.43 14.32
CA ALA A 248 -8.09 16.68 15.70
C ALA A 248 -7.54 15.61 16.65
N ASP A 249 -6.24 15.31 16.55
CA ASP A 249 -5.54 14.41 17.48
C ASP A 249 -4.73 15.21 18.52
N PRO A 250 -5.05 15.12 19.82
CA PRO A 250 -4.31 15.80 20.87
C PRO A 250 -2.87 15.28 21.04
N THR A 251 -2.56 14.07 20.56
CA THR A 251 -1.23 13.45 20.70
C THR A 251 -0.32 13.67 19.50
N GLY A 252 -0.87 14.08 18.35
CA GLY A 252 -0.14 14.23 17.09
C GLY A 252 0.39 12.92 16.50
N ILE A 253 -0.04 11.75 17.01
CA ILE A 253 0.39 10.44 16.51
C ILE A 253 -0.29 10.15 15.18
N TRP A 254 -1.58 10.47 15.07
CA TRP A 254 -2.43 10.21 13.91
C TRP A 254 -2.61 11.50 13.11
N ALA A 255 -1.53 11.96 12.49
CA ALA A 255 -1.53 13.09 11.58
C ALA A 255 -1.00 12.68 10.20
N MET A 256 -1.55 13.27 9.16
CA MET A 256 -1.12 13.05 7.78
C MET A 256 -0.95 14.41 7.10
N GLU A 257 0.13 14.58 6.35
CA GLU A 257 0.30 15.79 5.54
C GLU A 257 -0.86 15.93 4.55
N PRO A 258 -1.38 17.14 4.29
CA PRO A 258 -2.55 17.33 3.43
C PRO A 258 -2.40 16.70 2.03
N ASN A 259 -1.23 16.82 1.42
CA ASN A 259 -0.96 16.23 0.10
C ASN A 259 -1.00 14.70 0.14
N LEU A 260 -0.42 14.11 1.19
CA LEU A 260 -0.43 12.66 1.39
C LEU A 260 -1.84 12.13 1.65
N LEU A 261 -2.65 12.87 2.44
CA LEU A 261 -4.06 12.57 2.67
C LEU A 261 -4.84 12.54 1.36
N ASN A 262 -4.65 13.54 0.50
CA ASN A 262 -5.34 13.63 -0.79
C ASN A 262 -5.00 12.42 -1.66
N VAL A 263 -3.72 12.08 -1.78
CA VAL A 263 -3.29 10.88 -2.54
C VAL A 263 -3.91 9.62 -1.96
N PHE A 264 -3.83 9.42 -0.64
CA PHE A 264 -4.37 8.23 0.03
C PHE A 264 -5.87 8.07 -0.24
N VAL A 265 -6.64 9.13 -0.01
CA VAL A 265 -8.10 9.15 -0.16
C VAL A 265 -8.51 8.93 -1.61
N SER A 266 -7.81 9.55 -2.57
CA SER A 266 -8.04 9.32 -3.99
C SER A 266 -7.77 7.86 -4.39
N VAL A 267 -6.70 7.24 -3.86
CA VAL A 267 -6.40 5.82 -4.08
C VAL A 267 -7.49 4.92 -3.53
N VAL A 268 -7.96 5.17 -2.31
CA VAL A 268 -9.04 4.39 -1.69
C VAL A 268 -10.33 4.52 -2.51
N PHE A 269 -10.69 5.75 -2.89
CA PHE A 269 -11.89 6.04 -3.65
C PHE A 269 -11.92 5.36 -5.02
N VAL A 270 -10.78 5.33 -5.72
CA VAL A 270 -10.65 4.68 -7.04
C VAL A 270 -10.69 3.15 -6.91
N ASN A 271 -10.04 2.58 -5.89
CA ASN A 271 -9.93 1.13 -5.77
C ASN A 271 -11.17 0.47 -5.16
N ALA A 272 -11.88 1.15 -4.26
CA ALA A 272 -13.03 0.59 -3.55
C ALA A 272 -14.15 0.07 -4.48
N PRO A 273 -14.54 0.77 -5.57
CA PRO A 273 -15.51 0.27 -6.55
C PRO A 273 -15.10 -1.05 -7.21
N THR A 274 -13.81 -1.24 -7.50
CA THR A 274 -13.33 -2.48 -8.13
C THR A 274 -13.33 -3.64 -7.14
N VAL A 275 -12.94 -3.40 -5.88
CA VAL A 275 -13.09 -4.39 -4.80
C VAL A 275 -14.57 -4.74 -4.60
N PHE A 276 -15.44 -3.72 -4.53
CA PHE A 276 -16.89 -3.90 -4.42
C PHE A 276 -17.43 -4.86 -5.48
N ARG A 277 -17.05 -4.67 -6.76
CA ARG A 277 -17.50 -5.53 -7.87
C ARG A 277 -17.08 -6.99 -7.67
N ILE A 278 -15.84 -7.24 -7.25
CA ILE A 278 -15.33 -8.61 -7.02
C ILE A 278 -16.04 -9.25 -5.83
N VAL A 279 -16.11 -8.58 -4.68
CA VAL A 279 -16.77 -9.11 -3.49
C VAL A 279 -18.25 -9.40 -3.79
N ARG A 280 -18.93 -8.48 -4.47
CA ARG A 280 -20.32 -8.65 -4.92
C ARG A 280 -20.46 -9.89 -5.80
N GLY A 281 -19.60 -10.05 -6.81
CA GLY A 281 -19.63 -11.20 -7.72
C GLY A 281 -19.42 -12.53 -7.00
N LEU A 282 -18.40 -12.62 -6.14
CA LEU A 282 -18.13 -13.80 -5.31
C LEU A 282 -19.30 -14.10 -4.37
N THR A 283 -19.92 -13.07 -3.79
CA THR A 283 -21.08 -13.24 -2.91
C THR A 283 -22.29 -13.80 -3.67
N MET A 284 -22.52 -13.35 -4.90
CA MET A 284 -23.63 -13.87 -5.73
C MET A 284 -23.45 -15.34 -6.09
N ASP A 285 -22.21 -15.80 -6.28
CA ASP A 285 -21.92 -17.23 -6.48
C ASP A 285 -22.11 -18.02 -5.18
N LEU A 286 -21.43 -17.58 -4.11
CA LEU A 286 -21.34 -18.31 -2.85
C LEU A 286 -22.65 -18.35 -2.05
N LYS A 287 -23.55 -17.38 -2.22
CA LYS A 287 -24.84 -17.37 -1.50
C LYS A 287 -25.76 -18.54 -1.87
N SER A 288 -25.49 -19.22 -2.99
CA SER A 288 -26.27 -20.37 -3.46
C SER A 288 -25.81 -21.71 -2.88
N ARG A 289 -24.73 -21.72 -2.08
CA ARG A 289 -24.09 -22.95 -1.56
C ARG A 289 -24.80 -23.50 -0.32
N ASP A 290 -24.76 -24.81 -0.13
CA ASP A 290 -25.49 -25.52 0.94
C ASP A 290 -25.13 -25.06 2.36
N TYR A 291 -23.87 -24.68 2.62
CA TYR A 291 -23.45 -24.17 3.92
C TYR A 291 -24.14 -22.84 4.28
N VAL A 292 -24.51 -22.03 3.29
CA VAL A 292 -25.28 -20.80 3.48
C VAL A 292 -26.71 -21.12 3.89
N ALA A 293 -27.35 -22.07 3.19
CA ALA A 293 -28.68 -22.56 3.55
C ALA A 293 -28.69 -23.17 4.97
N ALA A 294 -27.67 -23.94 5.32
CA ALA A 294 -27.50 -24.48 6.67
C ALA A 294 -27.41 -23.37 7.73
N GLY A 295 -26.63 -22.30 7.47
CA GLY A 295 -26.59 -21.12 8.33
C GLY A 295 -27.94 -20.42 8.50
N GLN A 296 -28.73 -20.31 7.41
CA GLN A 296 -30.08 -19.75 7.46
C GLN A 296 -31.05 -20.62 8.28
N THR A 297 -30.97 -21.95 8.15
CA THR A 297 -31.81 -22.87 8.94
C THR A 297 -31.53 -22.81 10.44
N ARG A 298 -30.29 -22.46 10.83
CA ARG A 298 -29.93 -22.18 12.22
C ARG A 298 -30.50 -20.85 12.76
N GLY A 299 -31.09 -20.03 11.91
CA GLY A 299 -31.60 -18.70 12.28
C GLY A 299 -30.51 -17.64 12.44
N GLU A 300 -29.34 -17.82 11.83
CA GLU A 300 -28.27 -16.83 11.89
C GLU A 300 -28.65 -15.54 11.15
N GLY A 301 -28.21 -14.40 11.69
CA GLY A 301 -28.51 -13.10 11.10
C GLY A 301 -27.83 -12.89 9.73
N PRO A 302 -28.37 -12.01 8.84
CA PRO A 302 -27.80 -11.78 7.51
C PRO A 302 -26.32 -11.37 7.53
N TRP A 303 -25.92 -10.51 8.47
CA TRP A 303 -24.51 -10.10 8.61
C TRP A 303 -23.61 -11.22 9.10
N TYR A 304 -24.13 -12.14 9.92
CA TYR A 304 -23.39 -13.32 10.33
C TYR A 304 -23.09 -14.20 9.12
N ILE A 305 -24.12 -14.50 8.32
CA ILE A 305 -23.98 -15.31 7.11
C ILE A 305 -22.99 -14.66 6.12
N MET A 306 -23.12 -13.36 5.86
CA MET A 306 -22.24 -12.65 4.94
C MET A 306 -20.76 -12.65 5.38
N LEU A 307 -20.48 -12.37 6.67
CA LEU A 307 -19.11 -12.21 7.16
C LEU A 307 -18.45 -13.50 7.65
N TRP A 308 -19.23 -14.48 8.11
CA TRP A 308 -18.71 -15.68 8.76
C TRP A 308 -18.99 -16.97 7.99
N GLU A 309 -19.92 -16.97 7.03
CA GLU A 309 -20.15 -18.12 6.13
C GLU A 309 -19.66 -17.82 4.71
N ILE A 310 -19.96 -16.65 4.15
CA ILE A 310 -19.58 -16.30 2.76
C ILE A 310 -18.14 -15.80 2.67
N LEU A 311 -17.78 -14.74 3.42
CA LEU A 311 -16.47 -14.09 3.30
C LEU A 311 -15.27 -15.04 3.55
N PRO A 312 -15.30 -15.97 4.53
CA PRO A 312 -14.19 -16.91 4.74
C PRO A 312 -14.02 -17.88 3.58
N ASN A 313 -15.09 -18.23 2.86
CA ASN A 313 -15.02 -19.05 1.65
C ASN A 313 -14.58 -18.25 0.42
N ALA A 314 -14.74 -16.92 0.43
CA ALA A 314 -14.20 -16.02 -0.58
C ALA A 314 -12.72 -15.63 -0.34
N ARG A 315 -12.10 -16.06 0.78
CA ARG A 315 -10.78 -15.57 1.21
C ARG A 315 -9.67 -15.82 0.18
N GLY A 316 -9.68 -16.96 -0.51
CA GLY A 316 -8.63 -17.33 -1.47
C GLY A 316 -8.54 -16.31 -2.62
N PRO A 317 -9.61 -16.16 -3.41
CA PRO A 317 -9.68 -15.14 -4.47
C PRO A 317 -9.44 -13.71 -3.96
N LEU A 318 -9.96 -13.36 -2.77
CA LEU A 318 -9.80 -12.01 -2.22
C LEU A 318 -8.35 -11.71 -1.79
N ILE A 319 -7.62 -12.69 -1.24
CA ILE A 319 -6.21 -12.53 -0.88
C ILE A 319 -5.34 -12.35 -2.14
N VAL A 320 -5.63 -13.11 -3.20
CA VAL A 320 -4.93 -12.96 -4.50
C VAL A 320 -5.19 -11.56 -5.08
N ASP A 321 -6.45 -11.14 -5.14
CA ASP A 321 -6.82 -9.81 -5.63
C ASP A 321 -6.24 -8.68 -4.76
N PHE A 322 -6.17 -8.88 -3.44
CA PHE A 322 -5.53 -7.94 -2.52
C PHE A 322 -4.05 -7.73 -2.88
N CYS A 323 -3.32 -8.83 -3.11
CA CYS A 323 -1.91 -8.78 -3.45
C CYS A 323 -1.66 -8.07 -4.80
N LEU A 324 -2.44 -8.39 -5.84
CA LEU A 324 -2.36 -7.72 -7.15
C LEU A 324 -2.66 -6.22 -7.05
N ARG A 325 -3.64 -5.84 -6.24
CA ARG A 325 -4.03 -4.43 -6.05
C ARG A 325 -2.99 -3.60 -5.35
N ILE A 326 -2.19 -4.18 -4.45
CA ILE A 326 -1.02 -3.47 -3.92
C ILE A 326 -0.09 -3.11 -5.08
N GLY A 327 0.16 -4.05 -6.00
CA GLY A 327 1.00 -3.80 -7.18
C GLY A 327 0.46 -2.68 -8.07
N TYR A 328 -0.83 -2.71 -8.41
CA TYR A 328 -1.46 -1.65 -9.19
C TYR A 328 -1.45 -0.30 -8.48
N THR A 329 -1.66 -0.31 -7.16
CA THR A 329 -1.59 0.89 -6.33
C THR A 329 -0.16 1.45 -6.27
N THR A 330 0.85 0.60 -6.20
CA THR A 330 2.26 1.02 -6.28
C THR A 330 2.59 1.67 -7.63
N ILE A 331 2.15 1.11 -8.76
CA ILE A 331 2.31 1.73 -10.09
C ILE A 331 1.62 3.09 -10.12
N LEU A 332 0.41 3.16 -9.57
CA LEU A 332 -0.39 4.37 -9.52
C LEU A 332 0.30 5.46 -8.69
N LEU A 333 0.79 5.15 -7.49
CA LEU A 333 1.56 6.09 -6.67
C LEU A 333 2.81 6.59 -7.40
N GLY A 334 3.58 5.68 -8.03
CA GLY A 334 4.73 6.08 -8.83
C GLY A 334 4.35 6.94 -10.04
N THR A 335 3.17 6.73 -10.63
CA THR A 335 2.65 7.58 -11.70
C THR A 335 2.29 8.97 -11.18
N LEU A 336 1.65 9.07 -10.01
CA LEU A 336 1.31 10.35 -9.37
C LEU A 336 2.56 11.14 -9.01
N GLY A 337 3.54 10.48 -8.36
CA GLY A 337 4.84 11.08 -8.08
C GLY A 337 5.57 11.53 -9.34
N PHE A 338 5.48 10.75 -10.43
CA PHE A 338 6.05 11.13 -11.72
C PHE A 338 5.41 12.39 -12.31
N PHE A 339 4.09 12.57 -12.15
CA PHE A 339 3.41 13.79 -12.54
C PHE A 339 3.59 14.95 -11.53
N GLY A 340 4.28 14.72 -10.41
CA GLY A 340 4.48 15.70 -9.35
C GLY A 340 3.23 15.97 -8.51
N LEU A 341 2.29 15.01 -8.49
CA LEU A 341 1.03 15.11 -7.76
C LEU A 341 1.18 14.47 -6.38
N GLY A 342 0.99 15.26 -5.33
CA GLY A 342 0.74 14.75 -3.98
C GLY A 342 1.96 14.34 -3.15
N VAL A 343 3.17 14.60 -3.67
CA VAL A 343 4.43 14.50 -2.91
C VAL A 343 5.25 15.77 -3.13
N SER A 344 6.09 16.14 -2.16
CA SER A 344 6.98 17.28 -2.34
C SER A 344 7.99 17.01 -3.46
N PRO A 345 8.41 18.03 -4.25
CA PRO A 345 9.36 17.84 -5.35
C PRO A 345 10.73 17.28 -4.92
N GLU A 346 11.09 17.47 -3.65
CA GLU A 346 12.36 17.01 -3.09
C GLU A 346 12.28 15.58 -2.52
N SER A 347 11.07 15.09 -2.23
CA SER A 347 10.83 13.76 -1.64
C SER A 347 11.57 12.65 -2.39
N PRO A 348 12.05 11.60 -1.70
CA PRO A 348 12.72 10.46 -2.31
C PRO A 348 11.75 9.49 -3.01
N ASP A 349 10.50 9.89 -3.28
CA ASP A 349 9.51 9.09 -3.99
C ASP A 349 10.05 8.57 -5.34
N TRP A 350 9.76 7.30 -5.66
CA TRP A 350 10.26 6.67 -6.88
C TRP A 350 9.72 7.35 -8.15
N GLY A 351 8.46 7.79 -8.14
CA GLY A 351 7.88 8.49 -9.28
C GLY A 351 8.56 9.83 -9.54
N SER A 352 8.69 10.65 -8.49
CA SER A 352 9.29 11.99 -8.58
C SER A 352 10.76 11.92 -9.00
N THR A 353 11.50 10.92 -8.50
CA THR A 353 12.91 10.67 -8.86
C THR A 353 13.07 10.24 -10.33
N ILE A 354 12.21 9.37 -10.84
CA ILE A 354 12.19 9.01 -12.26
C ILE A 354 11.93 10.27 -13.12
N ASN A 355 10.96 11.09 -12.75
CA ASN A 355 10.65 12.33 -13.47
C ASN A 355 11.81 13.33 -13.45
N ALA A 356 12.50 13.48 -12.33
CA ALA A 356 13.67 14.35 -12.21
C ALA A 356 14.84 13.89 -13.10
N GLY A 357 15.10 12.58 -13.15
CA GLY A 357 16.18 11.99 -13.97
C GLY A 357 15.88 11.93 -15.47
N ARG A 358 14.60 11.99 -15.88
CA ARG A 358 14.20 11.74 -17.29
C ARG A 358 14.90 12.63 -18.32
N ARG A 359 15.22 13.87 -17.96
CA ARG A 359 15.87 14.85 -18.86
C ARG A 359 17.31 14.48 -19.21
N LEU A 360 17.94 13.64 -18.40
CA LEU A 360 19.35 13.24 -18.54
C LEU A 360 19.51 11.78 -18.96
N LEU A 361 18.42 11.08 -19.30
CA LEU A 361 18.45 9.64 -19.62
C LEU A 361 19.45 9.27 -20.72
N SER A 362 19.67 10.13 -21.72
CA SER A 362 20.61 9.89 -22.81
C SER A 362 22.08 10.03 -22.42
N VAL A 363 22.38 10.66 -21.28
CA VAL A 363 23.75 10.94 -20.82
C VAL A 363 24.05 10.22 -19.51
N PHE A 364 23.19 10.38 -18.51
CA PHE A 364 23.28 9.79 -17.19
C PHE A 364 21.99 9.04 -16.88
N PRO A 365 21.90 7.74 -17.20
CA PRO A 365 20.67 6.97 -17.03
C PRO A 365 20.38 6.60 -15.56
N HIS A 366 21.42 6.49 -14.73
CA HIS A 366 21.31 5.96 -13.36
C HIS A 366 20.28 6.68 -12.47
N PRO A 367 20.09 8.02 -12.48
CA PRO A 367 19.15 8.67 -11.58
C PRO A 367 17.68 8.32 -11.85
N ALA A 368 17.34 7.97 -13.10
CA ALA A 368 15.99 7.56 -13.47
C ALA A 368 15.82 6.02 -13.51
N VAL A 369 16.84 5.30 -13.97
CA VAL A 369 16.76 3.83 -14.13
C VAL A 369 16.74 3.10 -12.80
N VAL A 370 17.50 3.57 -11.80
CA VAL A 370 17.55 2.93 -10.47
C VAL A 370 16.18 2.88 -9.77
N PRO A 371 15.46 4.02 -9.56
CA PRO A 371 14.13 3.98 -8.98
C PRO A 371 13.10 3.26 -9.87
N ALA A 372 13.27 3.28 -11.20
CA ALA A 372 12.40 2.53 -12.11
C ALA A 372 12.55 1.00 -11.93
N ILE A 373 13.79 0.50 -11.79
CA ILE A 373 14.05 -0.92 -11.49
C ILE A 373 13.51 -1.28 -10.11
N ALA A 374 13.65 -0.39 -9.12
CA ALA A 374 13.11 -0.61 -7.78
C ALA A 374 11.58 -0.80 -7.81
N LEU A 375 10.87 0.14 -8.43
CA LEU A 375 9.42 0.08 -8.62
C LEU A 375 9.01 -1.18 -9.40
N MET A 376 9.66 -1.44 -10.54
CA MET A 376 9.37 -2.61 -11.37
C MET A 376 9.56 -3.92 -10.60
N SER A 377 10.65 -4.05 -9.85
CA SER A 377 10.93 -5.26 -9.09
C SER A 377 9.91 -5.50 -7.97
N LEU A 378 9.50 -4.47 -7.23
CA LEU A 378 8.45 -4.60 -6.22
C LEU A 378 7.12 -5.07 -6.82
N VAL A 379 6.71 -4.44 -7.93
CA VAL A 379 5.46 -4.80 -8.64
C VAL A 379 5.52 -6.23 -9.17
N LEU A 380 6.65 -6.62 -9.76
CA LEU A 380 6.87 -8.00 -10.22
C LEU A 380 6.80 -8.99 -9.05
N GLY A 381 7.42 -8.67 -7.91
CA GLY A 381 7.35 -9.48 -6.70
C GLY A 381 5.92 -9.69 -6.21
N LEU A 382 5.11 -8.63 -6.21
CA LEU A 382 3.69 -8.69 -5.81
C LEU A 382 2.87 -9.55 -6.79
N ASN A 383 3.10 -9.42 -8.11
CA ASN A 383 2.41 -10.26 -9.09
C ASN A 383 2.77 -11.74 -8.94
N LEU A 384 4.06 -12.07 -8.81
CA LEU A 384 4.51 -13.45 -8.58
C LEU A 384 3.98 -14.02 -7.26
N LEU A 385 3.91 -13.21 -6.21
CA LEU A 385 3.33 -13.62 -4.93
C LEU A 385 1.84 -13.94 -5.08
N ALA A 386 1.10 -13.10 -5.80
CA ALA A 386 -0.31 -13.32 -6.07
C ALA A 386 -0.56 -14.58 -6.93
N ASP A 387 0.27 -14.81 -7.96
CA ASP A 387 0.18 -16.00 -8.80
C ASP A 387 0.46 -17.27 -8.00
N GLY A 388 1.48 -17.25 -7.12
CA GLY A 388 1.75 -18.36 -6.20
C GLY A 388 0.59 -18.64 -5.23
N LEU A 389 -0.04 -17.59 -4.67
CA LEU A 389 -1.23 -17.72 -3.83
C LEU A 389 -2.41 -18.31 -4.61
N ARG A 390 -2.60 -17.88 -5.87
CA ARG A 390 -3.67 -18.34 -6.74
C ARG A 390 -3.52 -19.81 -7.07
N GLU A 391 -2.32 -20.24 -7.46
CA GLU A 391 -2.03 -21.63 -7.80
C GLU A 391 -2.38 -22.57 -6.63
N GLU A 392 -2.00 -22.19 -5.41
CA GLU A 392 -2.30 -22.98 -4.21
C GLU A 392 -3.78 -22.91 -3.81
N SER A 393 -4.46 -21.79 -4.06
CA SER A 393 -5.90 -21.66 -3.77
C SER A 393 -6.79 -22.50 -4.69
N LEU A 394 -6.31 -22.88 -5.88
CA LEU A 394 -7.03 -23.75 -6.82
C LEU A 394 -6.84 -25.24 -6.55
N LYS A 395 -5.88 -25.60 -5.68
CA LYS A 395 -5.61 -26.98 -5.27
C LYS A 395 -6.47 -27.41 -4.07
N ASP A 396 -7.07 -26.44 -3.37
CA ASP A 396 -8.10 -26.62 -2.33
C ASP A 396 -9.50 -26.68 -2.97
#